data_AF-A0A7C2X6V6-F1
#
_entry.id   AF-A0A7C2X6V6-F1
#
_cell.length_a   1.000
_cell.length_b   1.000
_cell.length_c   1.000
_cell.angle_alpha   90.00
_cell.angle_beta   90.00
_cell.angle_gamma   90.00
#
_symmetry.space_group_name_H-M   'P 1'
#
loop_
_entity.id
_entity.type
_entity.pdbx_description
1 polymer ?
#
loop_
_entity_poly.entity_id
_entity_poly.type
_entity_poly.pdbx_seq_one_letter_code
_entity_poly.pdbx_strand_id
1 'polypeptide(L)'
;MFVFHDPGRLIDHDLELVLVEEYPGDPAINYVPAYKFRMTPTSQDEEIGHIELRIGNTNHIVMYGGHIAYGVRPEHRGHRYAARACRLLLPLARSHGLKTLWITCNPDNIASRRTCELAG
;
A
#
# COMPACT_ATOMS: atom_id res chain seq x y z
N MET A 1 18.27 -13.90 -3.94
CA MET A 1 17.38 -14.11 -2.78
C MET A 1 16.74 -12.77 -2.46
N PHE A 2 15.42 -12.72 -2.27
CA PHE A 2 14.73 -11.48 -1.90
C PHE A 2 15.03 -11.13 -0.44
N VAL A 3 15.15 -9.84 -0.13
CA VAL A 3 15.44 -9.34 1.22
C VAL A 3 14.48 -8.19 1.52
N PHE A 4 13.84 -8.24 2.68
CA PHE A 4 13.04 -7.12 3.16
C PHE A 4 13.94 -5.99 3.68
N HIS A 5 13.54 -4.75 3.43
CA HIS A 5 14.21 -3.55 3.92
C HIS A 5 13.40 -2.98 5.07
N ASP A 6 14.08 -2.46 6.08
CA ASP A 6 13.43 -1.74 7.18
C ASP A 6 12.72 -0.48 6.60
N PRO A 7 11.38 -0.39 6.71
CA PRO A 7 10.65 0.78 6.24
C PRO A 7 10.87 2.03 7.13
N GLY A 8 11.42 1.85 8.33
CA GLY A 8 11.46 2.88 9.36
C GLY A 8 10.05 3.30 9.81
N ARG A 9 9.94 4.47 10.43
CA ARG A 9 8.64 5.04 10.80
C ARG A 9 8.02 5.76 9.60
N LEU A 10 6.78 5.40 9.29
CA LEU A 10 6.01 5.94 8.17
C LEU A 10 4.83 6.76 8.72
N ILE A 11 5.00 8.08 8.80
CA ILE A 11 4.01 8.99 9.41
C ILE A 11 3.76 10.17 8.50
N ASP A 12 2.48 10.51 8.35
CA ASP A 12 2.00 11.75 7.74
C ASP A 12 0.99 12.39 8.70
N HIS A 13 1.36 13.45 9.40
CA HIS A 13 0.53 14.15 10.39
C HIS A 13 -0.18 13.22 11.38
N ASP A 14 -1.48 13.00 11.21
CA ASP A 14 -2.37 12.18 12.04
C ASP A 14 -2.45 10.70 11.62
N LEU A 15 -1.72 10.29 10.57
CA LEU A 15 -1.70 8.91 10.05
C LEU A 15 -0.33 8.27 10.26
N GLU A 16 -0.30 7.05 10.81
CA GLU A 16 0.86 6.17 10.86
C GLU A 16 0.58 4.86 10.11
N LEU A 17 1.59 4.35 9.39
CA LEU A 17 1.57 3.01 8.82
C LEU A 17 2.42 2.08 9.70
N VAL A 18 1.75 1.16 10.38
CA VAL A 18 2.39 0.16 11.24
C VAL A 18 2.57 -1.13 10.44
N LEU A 19 3.80 -1.59 10.27
CA LEU A 19 4.09 -2.86 9.61
C LEU A 19 3.52 -4.02 10.42
N VAL A 20 2.70 -4.84 9.78
CA VAL A 20 2.02 -6.00 10.37
C VAL A 20 2.66 -7.31 9.90
N GLU A 21 3.03 -7.38 8.62
CA GLU A 21 3.55 -8.62 8.02
C GLU A 21 4.52 -8.33 6.87
N GLU A 22 5.62 -9.07 6.85
CA GLU A 22 6.49 -9.27 5.69
C GLU A 22 6.18 -10.62 5.07
N TYR A 23 5.43 -10.62 3.97
CA TYR A 23 4.98 -11.84 3.31
C TYR A 23 5.94 -12.20 2.17
N PRO A 24 6.65 -13.34 2.20
CA PRO A 24 7.70 -13.67 1.22
C PRO A 24 7.19 -13.93 -0.20
N GLY A 25 5.88 -13.97 -0.42
CA GLY A 25 5.27 -14.35 -1.69
C GLY A 25 5.06 -15.85 -1.83
N ASP A 26 4.25 -16.22 -2.81
CA ASP A 26 4.04 -17.60 -3.23
C ASP A 26 3.95 -17.65 -4.76
N PRO A 27 5.04 -18.06 -5.45
CA PRO A 27 5.06 -18.16 -6.89
C PRO A 27 4.01 -19.11 -7.48
N ALA A 28 3.55 -20.14 -6.74
CA ALA A 28 2.57 -21.10 -7.23
C ALA A 28 1.21 -20.45 -7.52
N ILE A 29 0.92 -19.32 -6.86
CA ILE A 29 -0.30 -18.54 -7.03
C ILE A 29 -0.03 -17.13 -7.57
N ASN A 30 1.14 -16.89 -8.15
CA ASN A 30 1.61 -15.60 -8.67
C ASN A 30 1.74 -14.47 -7.63
N TYR A 31 1.90 -14.82 -6.36
CA TYR A 31 2.09 -13.84 -5.29
C TYR A 31 3.57 -13.49 -5.18
N VAL A 32 3.86 -12.19 -5.15
CA VAL A 32 5.21 -11.64 -4.98
C VAL A 32 5.44 -11.26 -3.52
N PRO A 33 6.69 -11.04 -3.08
CA PRO A 33 6.94 -10.52 -1.74
C PRO A 33 6.15 -9.23 -1.48
N ALA A 34 5.64 -9.06 -0.27
CA ALA A 34 4.80 -7.92 0.08
C ALA A 34 4.97 -7.46 1.53
N TYR A 35 4.84 -6.15 1.75
CA TYR A 35 4.70 -5.55 3.07
C TYR A 35 3.23 -5.25 3.31
N LYS A 36 2.67 -5.69 4.44
CA LYS A 36 1.31 -5.36 4.85
C LYS A 36 1.36 -4.42 6.04
N PHE A 37 0.71 -3.26 5.91
CA PHE A 37 0.63 -2.25 6.94
C PHE A 37 -0.80 -2.05 7.39
N ARG A 38 -0.96 -1.77 8.67
CA ARG A 38 -2.17 -1.21 9.26
C ARG A 38 -2.06 0.32 9.25
N MET A 39 -3.13 0.99 8.87
CA MET A 39 -3.28 2.45 9.03
C MET A 39 -3.85 2.73 10.42
N THR A 40 -3.17 3.56 11.20
CA THR A 40 -3.64 3.97 12.53
C THR A 40 -3.54 5.48 12.71
N PRO A 41 -4.42 6.10 13.52
CA PRO A 41 -4.17 7.45 14.00
C PRO A 41 -2.86 7.49 14.80
N THR A 42 -2.13 8.61 14.77
CA THR A 42 -0.93 8.77 15.62
C THR A 42 -1.26 8.94 17.11
N SER A 43 -2.51 9.29 17.44
CA SER A 43 -2.95 9.58 18.80
C SER A 43 -3.51 8.37 19.56
N GLN A 44 -3.92 7.31 18.86
CA GLN A 44 -4.60 6.16 19.44
C GLN A 44 -4.44 4.91 18.58
N ASP A 45 -4.47 3.73 19.20
CA ASP A 45 -4.44 2.44 18.51
C ASP A 45 -5.84 2.08 18.01
N GLU A 46 -6.28 2.78 16.97
CA GLU A 46 -7.51 2.51 16.23
C GLU A 46 -7.17 2.12 14.78
N GLU A 47 -7.92 1.19 14.20
CA GLU A 47 -7.68 0.75 12.84
C GLU A 47 -8.45 1.61 11.83
N ILE A 48 -7.75 2.47 11.10
CA ILE A 48 -8.32 3.23 9.96
C ILE A 48 -8.55 2.32 8.75
N GLY A 49 -7.68 1.32 8.58
CA GLY A 49 -7.66 0.45 7.42
C GLY A 49 -6.31 -0.25 7.24
N HIS A 50 -6.05 -0.70 6.01
CA HIS A 50 -4.82 -1.41 5.65
C HIS A 50 -4.30 -0.95 4.29
N ILE A 51 -2.98 -1.09 4.10
CA ILE A 51 -2.32 -0.92 2.81
C ILE A 51 -1.22 -1.95 2.65
N GLU A 52 -1.04 -2.43 1.43
CA GLU A 52 -0.05 -3.43 1.05
C GLU A 52 0.85 -2.86 -0.04
N LEU A 53 2.16 -3.07 0.08
CA LEU A 53 3.15 -2.82 -0.96
C LEU A 53 3.72 -4.15 -1.46
N ARG A 54 3.41 -4.50 -2.70
CA ARG A 54 3.91 -5.70 -3.39
C ARG A 54 5.17 -5.36 -4.17
N ILE A 55 6.21 -6.18 -3.97
CA ILE A 55 7.53 -6.00 -4.58
C ILE A 55 7.71 -7.02 -5.71
N GLY A 56 7.48 -6.56 -6.93
CA GLY A 56 7.72 -7.35 -8.13
C GLY A 56 7.02 -6.74 -9.35
N ASN A 57 7.56 -6.99 -10.53
CA ASN A 57 7.03 -6.49 -11.81
C ASN A 57 6.57 -7.65 -12.71
N THR A 58 5.86 -8.64 -12.15
CA THR A 58 5.27 -9.69 -12.97
C THR A 58 4.13 -9.13 -13.82
N ASN A 59 3.82 -9.79 -14.94
CA ASN A 59 2.68 -9.38 -15.77
C ASN A 59 1.37 -9.34 -14.96
N HIS A 60 1.22 -10.25 -13.99
CA HIS A 60 0.07 -10.25 -13.10
C HIS A 60 -0.02 -8.97 -12.24
N ILE A 61 1.11 -8.53 -11.66
CA ILE A 61 1.14 -7.30 -10.85
C ILE A 61 0.88 -6.06 -11.70
N VAL A 62 1.49 -5.96 -12.88
CA VAL A 62 1.34 -4.77 -13.74
C VAL A 62 -0.08 -4.65 -14.29
N MET A 63 -0.69 -5.76 -14.70
CA MET A 63 -1.96 -5.73 -15.43
C MET A 63 -3.20 -5.90 -14.54
N TYR A 64 -3.09 -6.56 -13.39
CA TYR A 64 -4.25 -6.94 -12.58
C TYR A 64 -4.09 -6.60 -11.10
N GLY A 65 -3.02 -7.06 -10.46
CA GLY A 65 -2.88 -6.99 -9.01
C GLY A 65 -2.56 -5.58 -8.49
N GLY A 66 -1.74 -4.83 -9.21
CA GLY A 66 -1.15 -3.60 -8.73
C GLY A 66 -0.06 -3.84 -7.68
N HIS A 67 0.87 -2.90 -7.61
CA HIS A 67 1.88 -2.82 -6.56
C HIS A 67 1.29 -2.41 -5.22
N ILE A 68 0.21 -1.62 -5.23
CA ILE A 68 -0.44 -1.16 -4.01
C ILE A 68 -1.87 -1.67 -3.98
N ALA A 69 -2.25 -2.25 -2.84
CA ALA A 69 -3.64 -2.50 -2.49
C ALA A 69 -3.96 -1.83 -1.16
N TYR A 70 -5.18 -1.33 -0.99
CA TYR A 70 -5.61 -0.71 0.26
C TYR A 70 -7.10 -0.89 0.50
N GLY A 71 -7.49 -0.72 1.76
CA GLY A 71 -8.87 -0.58 2.18
C GLY A 71 -8.95 0.39 3.35
N VAL A 72 -9.90 1.33 3.30
CA VAL A 72 -10.22 2.26 4.39
C VAL A 72 -11.62 1.96 4.89
N ARG A 73 -11.76 1.81 6.22
CA ARG A 73 -13.05 1.52 6.84
C ARG A 73 -14.05 2.64 6.56
N PRO A 74 -15.34 2.32 6.34
CA PRO A 74 -16.37 3.30 5.99
C PRO A 74 -16.37 4.59 6.83
N GLU A 75 -16.24 4.44 8.15
CA GLU A 75 -16.21 5.49 9.17
C GLU A 75 -15.03 6.46 9.04
N HIS A 76 -13.93 6.05 8.40
CA HIS A 76 -12.73 6.88 8.21
C HIS A 76 -12.57 7.42 6.78
N ARG A 77 -13.54 7.17 5.88
CA ARG A 77 -13.52 7.69 4.52
C ARG A 77 -13.66 9.22 4.50
N GLY A 78 -13.26 9.86 3.39
CA GLY A 78 -13.28 11.32 3.23
C GLY A 78 -12.01 12.05 3.70
N HIS A 79 -11.17 11.41 4.51
CA HIS A 79 -9.93 11.98 5.06
C HIS A 79 -8.68 11.75 4.18
N ARG A 80 -8.85 11.15 3.00
CA ARG A 80 -7.78 10.85 2.03
C ARG A 80 -6.67 9.93 2.56
N TYR A 81 -6.94 9.14 3.61
CA TYR A 81 -5.94 8.24 4.21
C TYR A 81 -5.26 7.30 3.21
N ALA A 82 -6.00 6.71 2.27
CA ALA A 82 -5.42 5.83 1.26
C ALA A 82 -4.39 6.53 0.36
N ALA A 83 -4.70 7.74 -0.13
CA ALA A 83 -3.77 8.51 -0.98
C ALA A 83 -2.51 8.93 -0.21
N ARG A 84 -2.69 9.35 1.05
CA ARG A 84 -1.59 9.72 1.95
C ARG A 84 -0.69 8.51 2.26
N ALA A 85 -1.30 7.36 2.56
CA ALA A 85 -0.60 6.10 2.77
C ALA A 85 0.21 5.67 1.54
N CYS A 86 -0.33 5.82 0.32
CA CYS A 86 0.42 5.52 -0.91
C CYS A 86 1.71 6.35 -1.02
N ARG A 87 1.67 7.63 -0.64
CA ARG A 87 2.83 8.53 -0.67
C ARG A 87 3.90 8.12 0.34
N LEU A 88 3.48 7.67 1.53
CA LEU A 88 4.39 7.16 2.56
C LEU A 88 5.17 5.92 2.13
N LEU A 89 4.63 5.11 1.21
CA LEU A 89 5.31 3.90 0.72
C LEU A 89 6.34 4.16 -0.39
N LEU A 90 6.37 5.37 -0.98
CA LEU A 90 7.27 5.68 -2.09
C LEU A 90 8.76 5.49 -1.76
N PRO A 91 9.28 5.91 -0.59
CA PRO A 91 10.69 5.68 -0.23
C PRO A 91 11.03 4.19 -0.15
N LEU A 92 10.17 3.38 0.47
CA LEU A 92 10.34 1.93 0.57
C LEU A 92 10.32 1.28 -0.81
N ALA A 93 9.34 1.62 -1.66
CA ALA A 93 9.27 1.14 -3.03
C ALA A 93 10.54 1.46 -3.84
N ARG A 94 11.04 2.70 -3.72
CA ARG A 94 12.29 3.13 -4.37
C ARG A 94 13.50 2.36 -3.88
N SER A 95 13.55 2.01 -2.59
CA SER A 95 14.64 1.19 -2.03
C SER A 95 14.71 -0.21 -2.68
N HIS A 96 13.56 -0.74 -3.12
CA HIS A 96 13.46 -1.99 -3.91
C HIS A 96 13.69 -1.80 -5.41
N GLY A 97 14.09 -0.59 -5.85
CA GLY A 97 14.34 -0.28 -7.26
C GLY A 97 13.07 -0.08 -8.10
N LEU A 98 11.88 -0.01 -7.48
CA LEU A 98 10.64 0.27 -8.19
C LEU A 98 10.59 1.74 -8.60
N LYS A 99 10.61 1.99 -9.92
CA LYS A 99 10.52 3.34 -10.52
C LYS A 99 9.09 3.75 -10.83
N THR A 100 8.22 2.77 -11.03
CA THR A 100 6.80 2.93 -11.35
C THR A 100 6.00 2.03 -10.44
N LEU A 101 4.91 2.54 -9.89
CA LEU A 101 3.95 1.77 -9.10
C LEU A 101 2.61 1.79 -9.81
N TRP A 102 1.98 0.62 -9.86
CA TRP A 102 0.64 0.44 -10.43
C TRP A 102 -0.35 0.33 -9.29
N ILE A 103 -1.40 1.12 -9.32
CA ILE A 103 -2.56 0.96 -8.44
C ILE A 103 -3.71 0.57 -9.36
N THR A 104 -4.13 -0.69 -9.28
CA THR A 104 -5.29 -1.16 -10.04
C THR A 104 -6.53 -0.97 -9.19
N CYS A 105 -7.60 -0.49 -9.81
CA CYS A 105 -8.88 -0.37 -9.15
C CYS A 105 -9.98 -0.85 -10.09
N ASN A 106 -11.04 -1.42 -9.52
CA ASN A 106 -12.25 -1.67 -10.29
C ASN A 106 -12.79 -0.32 -10.81
N PRO A 107 -13.09 -0.18 -12.12
CA PRO A 107 -13.56 1.08 -12.70
C PRO A 107 -14.86 1.61 -12.07
N ASP A 108 -15.68 0.74 -11.49
CA ASP A 108 -16.92 1.11 -10.81
C ASP A 108 -16.67 1.60 -9.36
N ASN A 109 -15.45 1.41 -8.84
CA ASN A 109 -15.05 1.90 -7.53
C ASN A 109 -14.58 3.36 -7.60
N ILE A 110 -15.55 4.28 -7.65
CA ILE A 110 -15.33 5.73 -7.74
C ILE A 110 -14.41 6.25 -6.61
N ALA A 111 -14.53 5.71 -5.40
CA ALA A 111 -13.70 6.11 -4.27
C ALA A 111 -12.22 5.76 -4.47
N SER A 112 -11.96 4.55 -5.00
CA SER A 112 -10.59 4.12 -5.33
C SER A 112 -10.02 4.90 -6.51
N ARG A 113 -10.83 5.19 -7.53
CA ARG A 113 -10.41 6.03 -8.67
C ARG A 113 -9.94 7.42 -8.24
N ARG A 114 -10.73 8.11 -7.41
CA ARG A 114 -10.33 9.41 -6.85
C ARG A 114 -9.06 9.32 -6.01
N THR A 115 -8.85 8.20 -5.33
CA THR A 115 -7.63 7.97 -4.57
C THR A 115 -6.42 7.84 -5.51
N CYS A 116 -6.54 7.07 -6.61
CA CYS A 116 -5.49 7.00 -7.63
C CYS A 116 -5.17 8.38 -8.20
N GLU A 117 -6.18 9.19 -8.55
CA GLU A 117 -6.00 10.56 -9.05
C GLU A 117 -5.28 11.49 -8.04
N LEU A 118 -5.53 11.32 -6.74
CA LEU A 118 -4.90 12.12 -5.68
C LEU A 118 -3.49 11.65 -5.32
N ALA A 119 -3.16 10.39 -5.57
CA ALA A 119 -1.88 9.80 -5.21
C ALA A 119 -0.73 10.30 -6.10
N GLY A 120 -1.02 10.73 -7.33
CA GLY A 120 -0.05 11.29 -8.28
C GLY A 120 -0.48 11.12 -9.72
#